data_AF-A0A645FI70-F1
#
_entry.id   AF-A0A645FI70-F1
#
_cell.length_a   1.000
_cell.length_b   1.000
_cell.length_c   1.000
_cell.angle_alpha   90.00
_cell.angle_beta   90.00
_cell.angle_gamma   90.00
#
_symmetry.space_group_name_H-M   'P 1'
#
loop_
_entity.id
_entity.type
_entity.pdbx_description
1 polymer ?
#
loop_
_entity_poly.entity_id
_entity_poly.type
_entity_poly.pdbx_seq_one_letter_code
_entity_poly.pdbx_strand_id
1 'polypeptide(L)' 'MSVEEAILQMNLLGHTFFAFRNEDAGGAFAVVYQRREGDYGLIEDTQ' A
#
# COMPACT_ATOMS: atom_id res chain seq x y z
N MET A 1 -8.10 2.65 -6.26
CA MET A 1 -8.02 2.13 -4.89
C MET A 1 -7.08 3.01 -4.10
N SER A 2 -7.49 3.45 -2.90
CA SER A 2 -6.69 4.37 -2.08
C SER A 2 -5.71 3.62 -1.17
N VAL A 3 -4.66 4.31 -0.73
CA VAL A 3 -3.65 3.78 0.21
C VAL A 3 -4.30 3.23 1.49
N GLU A 4 -5.30 3.93 2.01
CA GLU A 4 -6.01 3.54 3.23
C GLU A 4 -6.77 2.22 3.07
N GLU A 5 -7.42 2.01 1.91
CA GLU A 5 -8.08 0.74 1.60
C GLU A 5 -7.07 -0.40 1.45
N ALA A 6 -5.90 -0.12 0.85
CA ALA A 6 -4.82 -1.09 0.75
C ALA A 6 -4.33 -1.52 2.14
N ILE A 7 -4.16 -0.58 3.07
CA ILE A 7 -3.76 -0.85 4.45
C ILE A 7 -4.84 -1.65 5.18
N LEU A 8 -6.11 -1.32 4.97
CA LEU A 8 -7.23 -2.06 5.57
C LEU A 8 -7.25 -3.52 5.09
N GLN A 9 -7.14 -3.75 3.77
CA GLN A 9 -7.09 -5.10 3.23
C GLN A 9 -5.83 -5.86 3.67
N MET A 10 -4.68 -5.19 3.71
CA MET A 10 -3.44 -5.77 4.23
C MET A 10 -3.62 -6.27 5.67
N ASN A 11 -4.23 -5.46 6.54
CA ASN A 11 -4.49 -5.82 7.93
C ASN A 11 -5.51 -6.97 8.05
N LEU A 12 -6.56 -6.96 7.23
CA LEU A 12 -7.58 -8.03 7.21
C LEU A 12 -7.00 -9.38 6.77
N LEU A 13 -6.05 -9.36 5.84
CA LEU A 13 -5.36 -10.57 5.36
C LEU A 13 -4.20 -10.99 6.28
N GLY A 14 -3.75 -10.12 7.20
CA GLY A 14 -2.59 -10.36 8.04
C GLY A 14 -1.26 -10.34 7.26
N HIS A 15 -1.20 -9.62 6.15
CA HIS A 15 0.01 -9.48 5.34
C HIS A 15 0.92 -8.37 5.90
N THR A 16 2.22 -8.52 5.73
CA THR A 16 3.22 -7.48 6.08
C THR A 16 3.49 -6.51 4.94
N PHE A 17 3.08 -6.85 3.72
CA PHE A 17 3.16 -5.99 2.54
C PHE A 17 1.97 -6.25 1.62
N PHE A 18 1.51 -5.20 0.92
CA PHE A 18 0.38 -5.26 0.01
C PHE A 18 0.60 -4.33 -1.17
N ALA A 19 0.56 -4.89 -2.38
CA ALA A 19 0.72 -4.16 -3.63
C ALA A 19 -0.64 -3.94 -4.30
N PHE A 20 -0.88 -2.72 -4.78
CA PHE A 20 -2.13 -2.33 -5.41
C PHE A 20 -1.88 -1.26 -6.47
N ARG A 21 -2.89 -0.98 -7.30
CA ARG A 21 -2.86 0.17 -8.21
C ARG A 21 -3.60 1.34 -7.59
N ASN A 22 -2.89 2.45 -7.44
CA ASN A 22 -3.47 3.68 -6.99
C ASN A 22 -4.19 4.34 -8.17
N GLU A 23 -5.52 4.34 -8.14
CA GLU A 23 -6.34 4.95 -9.20
C GLU A 23 -6.30 6.48 -9.12
N ASP A 24 -6.01 7.03 -7.93
CA ASP A 24 -5.86 8.47 -7.71
C ASP A 24 -4.57 9.00 -8.36
N ALA A 25 -3.52 8.16 -8.39
CA ALA A 25 -2.25 8.43 -9.05
C ALA A 25 -2.22 7.98 -10.53
N GLY A 26 -3.38 7.97 -11.22
CA GLY A 26 -3.46 7.63 -12.64
C GLY A 26 -3.29 6.13 -12.95
N GLY A 27 -3.52 5.26 -11.97
CA GLY A 27 -3.31 3.82 -12.11
C GLY A 27 -1.87 3.37 -11.84
N ALA A 28 -1.04 4.26 -11.28
CA ALA A 28 0.32 3.95 -10.88
C ALA A 28 0.38 2.82 -9.85
N PHE A 29 1.46 2.05 -9.90
CA PHE A 29 1.67 0.95 -8.97
C PHE A 29 2.11 1.48 -7.61
N ALA A 30 1.44 1.04 -6.55
CA ALA A 30 1.75 1.40 -5.18
C ALA A 30 1.87 0.16 -4.30
N VAL A 31 2.78 0.19 -3.33
CA VAL A 31 3.03 -0.90 -2.39
C VAL A 31 3.09 -0.35 -0.99
N VAL A 32 2.17 -0.78 -0.13
CA VAL A 32 2.23 -0.52 1.32
C VAL A 32 2.93 -1.68 2.02
N TYR A 33 3.76 -1.37 3.02
CA TYR A 33 4.44 -2.40 3.81
C TYR A 33 4.64 -1.93 5.25
N GLN A 34 4.66 -2.87 6.18
CA GLN A 34 4.95 -2.60 7.57
C GLN A 34 6.46 -2.54 7.80
N ARG A 35 6.93 -1.45 8.41
CA ARG A 35 8.31 -1.29 8.85
C ARG A 35 8.54 -2.04 10.16
N ARG A 36 9.79 -2.44 10.39
CA ARG A 36 10.20 -3.10 11.65
C ARG A 36 9.98 -2.22 12.89
N GLU A 37 9.92 -0.91 12.73
CA GLU A 37 9.68 0.05 13.81
C GLU A 37 8.19 0.24 14.17
N GLY A 38 7.28 -0.35 13.40
CA GLY A 38 5.82 -0.25 13.62
C GLY A 38 5.11 0.75 12.70
N ASP A 39 5.86 1.58 11.96
CA ASP A 39 5.33 2.48 10.93
C ASP A 39 4.94 1.76 9.64
N TYR A 40 4.11 2.40 8.83
CA TYR A 40 3.78 1.95 7.48
C TYR A 40 4.60 2.74 6.46
N GLY A 41 5.25 2.03 5.54
CA GLY A 41 5.87 2.60 4.36
C GLY A 41 4.96 2.47 3.15
N LEU A 42 4.96 3.49 2.30
CA LEU A 42 4.34 3.49 0.98
C LEU A 42 5.45 3.65 -0.06
N ILE A 43 5.48 2.76 -1.05
CA ILE A 43 6.27 2.90 -2.28
C ILE A 43 5.27 3.22 -3.37
N GLU A 44 5.47 4.32 -4.08
CA GLU A 44 4.68 4.72 -5.24
C GLU A 44 5.61 4.76 -6.45
N ASP A 45 5.14 4.19 -7.55
CA ASP A 45 5.78 4.30 -8.85
C ASP A 45 5.40 5.66 -9.47
N THR A 46 6.39 6.54 -9.60
CA THR A 46 6.28 7.79 -10.37
C THR A 46 6.85 7.52 -11.75
N GLN A 47 5.99 7.12 -12.67
CA GLN A 47 6.28 7.11 -14.11
C GLN A 47 5.69 8.35 -14.77
#